data_AF-A0A524PNV0-F1
#
_entry.id   AF-A0A524PNV0-F1
#
_cell.length_a   1.000
_cell.length_b   1.000
_cell.length_c   1.000
_cell.angle_alpha   90.00
_cell.angle_beta   90.00
_cell.angle_gamma   90.00
#
_symmetry.space_group_name_H-M   'P 1'
#
loop_
_entity.id
_entity.type
_entity.pdbx_description
1 polymer ?
#
loop_
_entity_poly.entity_id
_entity_poly.type
_entity_poly.pdbx_seq_one_letter_code
_entity_poly.pdbx_strand_id
1 'polypeptide(L)'
;MAEPLEILQGSVVPSQFALPSSTAPPSATPIATPTATTTTAPTEEPTVVPTPLPLDEDDPRFGLNLSAPDYRDDFDSNLTWVGPNFEGASNITGAGVHRATDNLTDSFLWWSTTIPDIDAGNIYVEVQADVEDCHGKDAYGLAVRVEPDQRDSGYMLEFSCDGAFRVRKLYAGTIQTLQDWTVSPSIASDGSSNIMGLLATGSQLYPVANGEVLAHLEDSTFFSGNYGLYANAQETPGLTIVFDNFKLWYVSP
;
A
#
# COMPACT_ATOMS: atom_id res chain seq x y z
N MET A 1 85.28 -33.79 12.73
CA MET A 1 86.03 -34.74 13.58
C MET A 1 85.07 -35.77 14.11
N ALA A 2 85.52 -37.02 14.27
CA ALA A 2 84.94 -38.09 15.10
C ALA A 2 83.44 -38.44 14.95
N GLU A 3 83.19 -39.47 14.15
CA GLU A 3 82.21 -40.54 14.41
C GLU A 3 82.60 -41.33 15.70
N PRO A 4 81.74 -42.18 16.35
CA PRO A 4 81.33 -43.48 15.75
C PRO A 4 80.04 -44.21 16.23
N LEU A 5 79.54 -45.11 15.35
CA LEU A 5 78.93 -46.46 15.57
C LEU A 5 77.68 -46.62 16.52
N GLU A 6 76.82 -47.67 16.46
CA GLU A 6 76.98 -49.02 15.89
C GLU A 6 75.65 -49.73 15.44
N ILE A 7 75.65 -50.25 14.21
CA ILE A 7 75.16 -51.56 13.67
C ILE A 7 74.05 -52.37 14.39
N LEU A 8 73.02 -52.83 13.63
CA LEU A 8 72.72 -54.28 13.45
C LEU A 8 71.72 -54.60 12.31
N GLN A 9 71.97 -55.71 11.60
CA GLN A 9 71.20 -56.23 10.45
C GLN A 9 70.21 -57.33 10.90
N GLY A 10 69.14 -57.59 10.14
CA GLY A 10 68.26 -58.73 10.41
C GLY A 10 67.22 -59.04 9.31
N SER A 11 67.08 -60.33 8.98
CA SER A 11 66.18 -60.90 7.96
C SER A 11 66.04 -62.42 8.25
N VAL A 12 65.08 -63.19 7.75
CA VAL A 12 64.14 -63.04 6.61
C VAL A 12 62.76 -63.65 7.00
N VAL A 13 61.85 -63.75 6.03
CA VAL A 13 60.93 -64.89 5.72
C VAL A 13 59.44 -64.47 5.67
N PRO A 14 58.71 -64.75 4.56
CA PRO A 14 57.27 -64.48 4.44
C PRO A 14 56.42 -65.54 5.15
N SER A 15 55.33 -65.10 5.81
CA SER A 15 54.38 -66.00 6.48
C SER A 15 53.20 -66.36 5.58
N GLN A 16 52.68 -67.58 5.72
CA GLN A 16 51.59 -68.13 4.90
C GLN A 16 50.22 -67.57 5.33
N PHE A 17 49.35 -67.32 4.35
CA PHE A 17 47.95 -66.94 4.59
C PHE A 17 47.12 -68.14 5.06
N ALA A 18 46.43 -68.00 6.19
CA ALA A 18 45.31 -68.85 6.60
C ALA A 18 43.98 -68.12 6.32
N LEU A 19 42.98 -68.83 5.79
CA LEU A 19 41.66 -68.27 5.51
C LEU A 19 40.83 -68.09 6.79
N PRO A 20 40.02 -67.02 6.91
CA PRO A 20 39.29 -66.70 8.14
C PRO A 20 38.10 -67.62 8.39
N SER A 21 37.84 -67.91 9.67
CA SER A 21 36.66 -68.63 10.13
C SER A 21 35.41 -67.74 10.17
N SER A 22 34.23 -68.34 9.94
CA SER A 22 32.94 -67.63 9.91
C SER A 22 32.35 -67.46 11.32
N THR A 23 32.24 -66.23 11.78
CA THR A 23 31.58 -65.88 13.06
C THR A 23 30.11 -65.52 12.82
N ALA A 24 29.20 -66.07 13.63
CA ALA A 24 27.77 -65.75 13.56
C ALA A 24 27.47 -64.29 14.01
N PRO A 25 26.47 -63.62 13.42
CA PRO A 25 26.14 -62.24 13.75
C PRO A 25 25.51 -62.11 15.15
N PRO A 26 25.68 -60.96 15.84
CA PRO A 26 25.10 -60.72 17.15
C PRO A 26 23.58 -60.53 17.09
N SER A 27 22.89 -60.92 18.17
CA SER A 27 21.44 -60.75 18.33
C SER A 27 21.07 -59.28 18.57
N ALA A 28 19.93 -58.85 18.03
CA ALA A 28 19.45 -57.47 18.16
C ALA A 28 18.82 -57.19 19.54
N THR A 29 19.23 -56.10 20.17
CA THR A 29 18.64 -55.58 21.42
C THR A 29 17.48 -54.62 21.10
N PRO A 30 16.31 -54.70 21.76
CA PRO A 30 15.22 -53.77 21.53
C PRO A 30 15.54 -52.36 22.04
N ILE A 31 15.28 -51.35 21.22
CA ILE A 31 15.40 -49.93 21.58
C ILE A 31 14.06 -49.44 22.15
N ALA A 32 14.10 -48.75 23.28
CA ALA A 32 12.93 -48.08 23.85
C ALA A 32 12.70 -46.71 23.17
N THR A 33 11.48 -46.46 22.72
CA THR A 33 11.08 -45.18 22.10
C THR A 33 10.90 -44.10 23.19
N PRO A 34 11.45 -42.88 23.01
CA PRO A 34 11.26 -41.81 23.98
C PRO A 34 9.84 -41.22 23.93
N THR A 35 9.22 -41.06 25.09
CA THR A 35 7.93 -40.35 25.24
C THR A 35 8.15 -38.84 25.13
N ALA A 36 7.36 -38.16 24.31
CA ALA A 36 7.44 -36.72 24.16
C ALA A 36 6.81 -35.98 25.36
N THR A 37 7.54 -35.00 25.91
CA THR A 37 7.03 -34.09 26.96
C THR A 37 6.41 -32.86 26.31
N THR A 38 5.15 -32.56 26.62
CA THR A 38 4.46 -31.37 26.11
C THR A 38 4.84 -30.11 26.90
N THR A 39 5.58 -29.20 26.27
CA THR A 39 5.80 -27.85 26.79
C THR A 39 4.57 -26.98 26.56
N THR A 40 4.05 -26.35 27.60
CA THR A 40 2.97 -25.35 27.48
C THR A 40 3.53 -24.03 26.94
N ALA A 41 2.99 -23.55 25.82
CA ALA A 41 3.31 -22.24 25.28
C ALA A 41 2.74 -21.10 26.17
N PRO A 42 3.36 -19.91 26.20
CA PRO A 42 2.78 -18.75 26.87
C PRO A 42 1.50 -18.30 26.17
N THR A 43 0.46 -18.00 26.96
CA THR A 43 -0.77 -17.38 26.46
C THR A 43 -0.50 -15.91 26.15
N GLU A 44 -0.77 -15.48 24.92
CA GLU A 44 -0.74 -14.06 24.56
C GLU A 44 -1.89 -13.33 25.28
N GLU A 45 -1.57 -12.24 25.98
CA GLU A 45 -2.56 -11.36 26.61
C GLU A 45 -3.25 -10.53 25.52
N PRO A 46 -4.59 -10.40 25.53
CA PRO A 46 -5.29 -9.74 24.43
C PRO A 46 -4.92 -8.25 24.38
N THR A 47 -4.22 -7.86 23.32
CA THR A 47 -3.95 -6.45 23.00
C THR A 47 -5.27 -5.71 22.83
N VAL A 48 -5.54 -4.77 23.73
CA VAL A 48 -6.74 -3.94 23.67
C VAL A 48 -6.57 -2.93 22.53
N VAL A 49 -7.08 -3.27 21.34
CA VAL A 49 -7.14 -2.32 20.21
C VAL A 49 -8.01 -1.14 20.66
N PRO A 50 -7.53 0.11 20.58
CA PRO A 50 -8.34 1.27 20.94
C PRO A 50 -9.54 1.35 20.00
N THR A 51 -10.75 1.32 20.57
CA THR A 51 -11.97 1.60 19.80
C THR A 51 -11.85 3.01 19.23
N PRO A 52 -12.05 3.23 17.92
CA PRO A 52 -12.08 4.58 17.36
C PRO A 52 -13.13 5.41 18.08
N LEU A 53 -12.79 6.66 18.39
CA LEU A 53 -13.73 7.60 19.00
C LEU A 53 -14.89 7.83 18.01
N PRO A 54 -16.15 7.87 18.45
CA PRO A 54 -17.25 8.28 17.57
C PRO A 54 -16.98 9.69 17.03
N LEU A 55 -17.35 9.94 15.77
CA LEU A 55 -17.32 11.28 15.17
C LEU A 55 -18.22 12.24 15.96
N ASP A 56 -17.82 13.50 16.02
CA ASP A 56 -18.65 14.59 16.55
C ASP A 56 -19.92 14.76 15.70
N GLU A 57 -21.02 15.23 16.30
CA GLU A 57 -22.31 15.43 15.62
C GLU A 57 -22.26 16.50 14.51
N ASP A 58 -21.27 17.40 14.58
CA ASP A 58 -21.01 18.44 13.57
C ASP A 58 -20.14 17.92 12.38
N ASP A 59 -19.62 16.70 12.43
CA ASP A 59 -18.88 16.11 11.30
C ASP A 59 -19.83 15.76 10.15
N PRO A 60 -19.56 16.18 8.90
CA PRO A 60 -20.43 15.87 7.76
C PRO A 60 -20.50 14.37 7.41
N ARG A 61 -19.62 13.53 7.98
CA ARG A 61 -19.65 12.05 7.90
C ARG A 61 -20.37 11.42 9.10
N PHE A 62 -20.92 12.21 10.02
CA PHE A 62 -21.65 11.69 11.17
C PHE A 62 -22.79 10.75 10.74
N GLY A 63 -22.94 9.63 11.43
CA GLY A 63 -23.88 8.56 11.07
C GLY A 63 -23.34 7.55 10.05
N LEU A 64 -22.20 7.78 9.37
CA LEU A 64 -21.53 6.75 8.57
C LEU A 64 -20.81 5.74 9.48
N ASN A 65 -20.94 4.46 9.16
CA ASN A 65 -20.20 3.42 9.85
C ASN A 65 -18.79 3.27 9.24
N LEU A 66 -17.86 4.13 9.65
CA LEU A 66 -16.47 4.10 9.16
C LEU A 66 -15.70 2.79 9.48
N SER A 67 -16.26 1.90 10.32
CA SER A 67 -15.69 0.56 10.56
C SER A 67 -16.13 -0.49 9.53
N ALA A 68 -17.13 -0.18 8.69
CA ALA A 68 -17.70 -1.11 7.72
C ALA A 68 -18.03 -0.37 6.40
N PRO A 69 -17.04 -0.24 5.48
CA PRO A 69 -17.29 0.28 4.14
C PRO A 69 -18.19 -0.65 3.32
N ASP A 70 -18.98 -0.06 2.42
CA ASP A 70 -19.81 -0.79 1.46
C ASP A 70 -18.96 -1.49 0.38
N TYR A 71 -17.79 -0.94 0.09
CA TYR A 71 -16.80 -1.53 -0.80
C TYR A 71 -15.37 -1.23 -0.31
N ARG A 72 -14.48 -2.22 -0.45
CA ARG A 72 -13.05 -2.13 -0.15
C ARG A 72 -12.25 -2.74 -1.31
N ASP A 73 -11.16 -2.09 -1.69
CA ASP A 73 -10.17 -2.60 -2.64
C ASP A 73 -8.78 -2.54 -2.00
N ASP A 74 -8.19 -3.72 -1.80
CA ASP A 74 -6.81 -3.91 -1.31
C ASP A 74 -5.85 -4.11 -2.49
N PHE A 75 -6.26 -3.76 -3.72
CA PHE A 75 -5.45 -3.71 -4.93
C PHE A 75 -4.75 -5.03 -5.33
N ASP A 76 -5.21 -6.17 -4.79
CA ASP A 76 -4.85 -7.52 -5.24
C ASP A 76 -5.36 -7.82 -6.67
N SER A 77 -6.40 -7.10 -7.11
CA SER A 77 -7.01 -7.26 -8.45
C SER A 77 -6.52 -6.18 -9.41
N ASN A 78 -5.88 -6.60 -10.51
CA ASN A 78 -5.53 -5.70 -11.61
C ASN A 78 -6.68 -5.44 -12.61
N LEU A 79 -7.92 -5.83 -12.25
CA LEU A 79 -9.10 -5.68 -13.11
C LEU A 79 -9.97 -4.47 -12.75
N THR A 80 -9.80 -3.87 -11.56
CA THR A 80 -10.58 -2.68 -11.13
C THR A 80 -9.94 -1.39 -11.64
N TRP A 81 -8.65 -1.18 -11.36
CA TRP A 81 -7.96 0.08 -11.63
C TRP A 81 -7.09 -0.03 -12.87
N VAL A 82 -7.44 0.76 -13.89
CA VAL A 82 -6.66 0.89 -15.14
C VAL A 82 -6.20 2.32 -15.29
N GLY A 83 -5.07 2.54 -15.96
CA GLY A 83 -4.57 3.89 -16.16
C GLY A 83 -3.52 3.95 -17.26
N PRO A 84 -2.91 5.13 -17.47
CA PRO A 84 -1.79 5.26 -18.38
C PRO A 84 -0.66 4.32 -17.99
N ASN A 85 0.03 3.79 -18.99
CA ASN A 85 1.26 3.02 -18.83
C ASN A 85 2.15 3.30 -20.04
N PHE A 86 2.93 4.38 -19.95
CA PHE A 86 3.85 4.84 -20.98
C PHE A 86 5.04 5.56 -20.33
N GLU A 87 5.99 6.04 -21.14
CA GLU A 87 7.23 6.65 -20.65
C GLU A 87 7.02 7.84 -19.69
N GLY A 88 6.00 8.67 -19.91
CA GLY A 88 5.74 9.85 -19.09
C GLY A 88 5.01 9.57 -17.77
N ALA A 89 4.11 8.58 -17.73
CA ALA A 89 3.38 8.22 -16.52
C ALA A 89 2.88 6.77 -16.54
N SER A 90 2.81 6.16 -15.35
CA SER A 90 2.28 4.81 -15.16
C SER A 90 1.40 4.68 -13.93
N ASN A 91 0.26 4.00 -14.06
CA ASN A 91 -0.59 3.58 -12.96
C ASN A 91 -0.75 2.05 -13.02
N ILE A 92 -0.12 1.33 -12.07
CA ILE A 92 0.00 -0.13 -12.09
C ILE A 92 -0.51 -0.74 -10.78
N THR A 93 -1.51 -1.60 -10.91
CA THR A 93 -2.15 -2.32 -9.80
C THR A 93 -1.62 -3.74 -9.69
N GLY A 94 -1.24 -4.17 -8.49
CA GLY A 94 -0.91 -5.56 -8.19
C GLY A 94 0.03 -5.72 -7.01
N ALA A 95 0.09 -6.95 -6.48
CA ALA A 95 0.80 -7.30 -5.24
C ALA A 95 0.32 -6.46 -4.04
N GLY A 96 -1.01 -6.30 -3.92
CA GLY A 96 -1.67 -5.66 -2.78
C GLY A 96 -1.61 -4.13 -2.74
N VAL A 97 -1.22 -3.45 -3.85
CA VAL A 97 -1.16 -1.97 -3.91
C VAL A 97 -1.38 -1.45 -5.33
N HIS A 98 -1.71 -0.16 -5.46
CA HIS A 98 -1.71 0.59 -6.72
C HIS A 98 -0.58 1.62 -6.73
N ARG A 99 0.36 1.51 -7.68
CA ARG A 99 1.47 2.46 -7.85
C ARG A 99 1.16 3.45 -8.95
N ALA A 100 1.08 4.73 -8.58
CA ALA A 100 1.08 5.84 -9.53
C ALA A 100 2.49 6.44 -9.60
N THR A 101 3.02 6.60 -10.80
CA THR A 101 4.32 7.23 -11.05
C THR A 101 4.16 8.29 -12.13
N ASP A 102 4.69 9.48 -11.86
CA ASP A 102 4.78 10.58 -12.81
C ASP A 102 6.27 10.88 -13.09
N ASN A 103 6.71 10.62 -14.33
CA ASN A 103 8.11 10.73 -14.73
C ASN A 103 8.49 12.14 -15.20
N LEU A 104 7.53 13.07 -15.32
CA LEU A 104 7.74 14.36 -15.96
C LEU A 104 7.28 15.53 -15.09
N THR A 105 8.15 16.50 -14.85
CA THR A 105 7.77 17.78 -14.20
C THR A 105 7.21 18.79 -15.22
N ASP A 106 6.26 18.36 -16.05
CA ASP A 106 5.71 19.14 -17.17
C ASP A 106 4.34 19.81 -16.88
N SER A 107 3.80 19.62 -15.67
CA SER A 107 2.47 20.09 -15.21
C SER A 107 1.27 19.48 -15.93
N PHE A 108 1.44 18.49 -16.81
CA PHE A 108 0.34 17.66 -17.27
C PHE A 108 -0.05 16.66 -16.16
N LEU A 109 -1.27 16.12 -16.22
CA LEU A 109 -1.73 15.16 -15.22
C LEU A 109 -2.25 13.86 -15.83
N TRP A 110 -1.83 12.74 -15.23
CA TRP A 110 -2.09 11.39 -15.72
C TRP A 110 -2.66 10.50 -14.61
N TRP A 111 -3.99 10.44 -14.51
CA TRP A 111 -4.68 9.61 -13.51
C TRP A 111 -5.10 8.23 -14.02
N SER A 112 -5.25 7.29 -13.08
CA SER A 112 -6.01 6.05 -13.29
C SER A 112 -7.52 6.31 -13.31
N THR A 113 -8.28 5.29 -13.69
CA THR A 113 -9.74 5.26 -13.66
C THR A 113 -10.19 3.85 -13.26
N THR A 114 -11.30 3.74 -12.54
CA THR A 114 -11.92 2.43 -12.27
C THR A 114 -12.67 1.88 -13.49
N ILE A 115 -12.73 0.55 -13.62
CA ILE A 115 -13.59 -0.18 -14.56
C ILE A 115 -14.21 -1.43 -13.87
N PRO A 116 -15.39 -1.93 -14.30
CA PRO A 116 -16.32 -1.26 -15.20
C PRO A 116 -16.81 0.07 -14.62
N ASP A 117 -17.43 0.91 -15.44
CA ASP A 117 -17.83 2.25 -15.01
C ASP A 117 -18.84 2.21 -13.86
N ILE A 118 -18.66 3.13 -12.92
CA ILE A 118 -19.36 3.15 -11.64
C ILE A 118 -20.17 4.44 -11.56
N ASP A 119 -21.49 4.34 -11.56
CA ASP A 119 -22.40 5.49 -11.40
C ASP A 119 -22.59 5.83 -9.90
N ALA A 120 -21.48 6.09 -9.20
CA ALA A 120 -21.47 6.30 -7.76
C ALA A 120 -21.82 7.75 -7.41
N GLY A 121 -23.02 7.96 -6.86
CA GLY A 121 -23.59 9.30 -6.61
C GLY A 121 -23.09 10.00 -5.34
N ASN A 122 -23.91 9.94 -4.28
CA ASN A 122 -23.56 10.43 -2.95
C ASN A 122 -22.65 9.42 -2.25
N ILE A 123 -21.42 9.80 -1.93
CA ILE A 123 -20.36 8.89 -1.49
C ILE A 123 -19.44 9.54 -0.47
N TYR A 124 -18.84 8.71 0.38
CA TYR A 124 -17.56 8.99 1.02
C TYR A 124 -16.53 7.98 0.50
N VAL A 125 -15.34 8.44 0.16
CA VAL A 125 -14.22 7.57 -0.20
C VAL A 125 -12.99 7.90 0.63
N GLU A 126 -12.21 6.87 0.94
CA GLU A 126 -10.88 6.96 1.54
C GLU A 126 -9.86 6.14 0.74
N VAL A 127 -8.60 6.57 0.74
CA VAL A 127 -7.46 5.77 0.28
C VAL A 127 -6.23 6.12 1.12
N GLN A 128 -5.41 5.13 1.46
CA GLN A 128 -4.09 5.38 2.04
C GLN A 128 -3.11 5.69 0.90
N ALA A 129 -2.26 6.69 1.10
CA ALA A 129 -1.16 7.04 0.23
C ALA A 129 0.15 7.03 1.03
N ASP A 130 1.06 6.14 0.65
CA ASP A 130 2.45 6.12 1.09
C ASP A 130 3.30 6.85 0.04
N VAL A 131 4.16 7.75 0.53
CA VAL A 131 4.95 8.67 -0.30
C VAL A 131 6.42 8.31 -0.18
N GLU A 132 7.10 8.12 -1.32
CA GLU A 132 8.55 7.83 -1.35
C GLU A 132 9.37 9.13 -1.41
N ASP A 133 10.24 9.30 -2.41
CA ASP A 133 11.00 10.54 -2.60
C ASP A 133 10.07 11.65 -3.13
N CYS A 134 9.82 12.67 -2.31
CA CYS A 134 8.85 13.71 -2.61
C CYS A 134 9.21 15.05 -1.95
N HIS A 135 9.12 16.15 -2.69
CA HIS A 135 9.63 17.45 -2.26
C HIS A 135 8.67 18.61 -2.57
N GLY A 136 8.59 19.57 -1.64
CA GLY A 136 7.90 20.85 -1.87
C GLY A 136 6.46 20.69 -2.38
N LYS A 137 6.23 21.08 -3.63
CA LYS A 137 4.92 21.01 -4.29
C LYS A 137 4.68 19.79 -5.18
N ASP A 138 5.57 18.81 -5.17
CA ASP A 138 5.21 17.44 -5.58
C ASP A 138 3.95 17.01 -4.82
N ALA A 139 3.03 16.35 -5.54
CA ALA A 139 1.70 16.07 -5.04
C ALA A 139 1.17 14.72 -5.48
N TYR A 140 0.11 14.30 -4.82
CA TYR A 140 -0.63 13.08 -5.13
C TYR A 140 -2.10 13.31 -4.86
N GLY A 141 -2.97 12.55 -5.52
CA GLY A 141 -4.39 12.85 -5.44
C GLY A 141 -5.37 11.73 -5.75
N LEU A 142 -6.58 12.01 -5.30
CA LEU A 142 -7.78 11.20 -5.43
C LEU A 142 -8.77 11.98 -6.30
N ALA A 143 -9.07 11.45 -7.48
CA ALA A 143 -10.11 11.92 -8.37
C ALA A 143 -11.43 11.18 -8.10
N VAL A 144 -12.54 11.90 -8.11
CA VAL A 144 -13.87 11.43 -7.67
C VAL A 144 -14.96 12.01 -8.55
N ARG A 145 -16.00 11.22 -8.86
CA ARG A 145 -17.03 11.54 -9.84
C ARG A 145 -16.42 11.87 -11.21
N VAL A 146 -15.47 11.05 -11.64
CA VAL A 146 -14.85 11.13 -12.96
C VAL A 146 -15.84 10.65 -14.00
N GLU A 147 -16.15 11.46 -15.01
CA GLU A 147 -17.14 11.11 -16.02
C GLU A 147 -16.67 9.91 -16.87
N PRO A 148 -17.48 8.84 -17.04
CA PRO A 148 -17.04 7.61 -17.72
C PRO A 148 -16.79 7.81 -19.22
N ASP A 149 -17.58 8.67 -19.86
CA ASP A 149 -17.46 9.05 -21.28
C ASP A 149 -16.37 10.11 -21.52
N GLN A 150 -16.04 10.91 -20.50
CA GLN A 150 -15.14 12.06 -20.60
C GLN A 150 -14.17 12.08 -19.41
N ARG A 151 -13.24 11.12 -19.39
CA ARG A 151 -12.35 10.83 -18.24
C ARG A 151 -11.28 11.89 -17.96
N ASP A 152 -11.38 13.07 -18.56
CA ASP A 152 -10.63 14.29 -18.22
C ASP A 152 -11.55 15.33 -17.51
N SER A 153 -12.64 14.83 -16.90
CA SER A 153 -13.66 15.60 -16.19
C SER A 153 -14.01 14.93 -14.86
N GLY A 154 -13.95 15.67 -13.76
CA GLY A 154 -14.19 15.17 -12.39
C GLY A 154 -13.69 16.12 -11.31
N TYR A 155 -13.92 15.79 -10.03
CA TYR A 155 -13.32 16.50 -8.89
C TYR A 155 -12.02 15.84 -8.44
N MET A 156 -11.18 16.63 -7.79
CA MET A 156 -9.81 16.25 -7.42
C MET A 156 -9.49 16.76 -6.03
N LEU A 157 -9.11 15.87 -5.12
CA LEU A 157 -8.37 16.23 -3.91
C LEU A 157 -6.89 15.93 -4.14
N GLU A 158 -6.01 16.89 -3.83
CA GLU A 158 -4.57 16.70 -3.87
C GLU A 158 -3.95 17.11 -2.54
N PHE A 159 -2.98 16.31 -2.06
CA PHE A 159 -2.04 16.71 -1.02
C PHE A 159 -0.66 16.95 -1.65
N SER A 160 0.02 18.01 -1.22
CA SER A 160 1.43 18.25 -1.53
C SER A 160 2.33 17.79 -0.39
N CYS A 161 3.55 17.39 -0.72
CA CYS A 161 4.49 16.82 0.23
C CYS A 161 5.03 17.82 1.28
N ASP A 162 4.82 19.14 1.09
CA ASP A 162 5.01 20.16 2.12
C ASP A 162 3.82 20.32 3.10
N GLY A 163 2.81 19.44 3.07
CA GLY A 163 1.71 19.41 4.05
C GLY A 163 0.56 20.39 3.74
N ALA A 164 0.25 20.61 2.47
CA ALA A 164 -0.91 21.38 2.04
C ALA A 164 -1.87 20.55 1.20
N PHE A 165 -3.14 20.98 1.10
CA PHE A 165 -4.11 20.42 0.18
C PHE A 165 -4.62 21.46 -0.82
N ARG A 166 -5.14 20.99 -1.94
CA ARG A 166 -6.01 21.78 -2.84
C ARG A 166 -7.16 20.92 -3.34
N VAL A 167 -8.24 21.57 -3.75
CA VAL A 167 -9.35 20.92 -4.47
C VAL A 167 -9.51 21.57 -5.83
N ARG A 168 -9.46 20.75 -6.88
CA ARG A 168 -9.64 21.19 -8.26
C ARG A 168 -10.81 20.45 -8.90
N LYS A 169 -11.30 21.05 -9.98
CA LYS A 169 -12.26 20.47 -10.91
C LYS A 169 -11.60 20.43 -12.29
N LEU A 170 -11.59 19.28 -12.91
CA LEU A 170 -11.31 19.13 -14.34
C LEU A 170 -12.65 19.12 -15.09
N TYR A 171 -12.76 19.83 -16.20
CA TYR A 171 -13.93 19.83 -17.06
C TYR A 171 -13.49 19.95 -18.52
N ALA A 172 -13.69 18.89 -19.32
CA ALA A 172 -13.15 18.75 -20.67
C ALA A 172 -11.66 19.13 -20.75
N GLY A 173 -10.85 18.55 -19.85
CA GLY A 173 -9.41 18.81 -19.71
C GLY A 173 -9.05 20.21 -19.20
N THR A 174 -10.02 21.10 -18.97
CA THR A 174 -9.78 22.45 -18.43
C THR A 174 -9.80 22.42 -16.91
N ILE A 175 -8.75 22.96 -16.30
CA ILE A 175 -8.56 22.97 -14.85
C ILE A 175 -9.19 24.21 -14.22
N GLN A 176 -10.00 24.02 -13.18
CA GLN A 176 -10.53 25.08 -12.32
C GLN A 176 -10.19 24.78 -10.86
N THR A 177 -9.65 25.75 -10.13
CA THR A 177 -9.36 25.61 -8.70
C THR A 177 -10.61 25.97 -7.89
N LEU A 178 -11.09 25.04 -7.05
CA LEU A 178 -12.19 25.27 -6.10
C LEU A 178 -11.65 25.72 -4.74
N GLN A 179 -10.54 25.11 -4.31
CA GLN A 179 -9.75 25.47 -3.14
C GLN A 179 -8.27 25.43 -3.53
N ASP A 180 -7.55 26.54 -3.38
CA ASP A 180 -6.11 26.58 -3.68
C ASP A 180 -5.27 26.08 -2.49
N TRP A 181 -3.97 25.84 -2.75
CA TRP A 181 -3.01 25.27 -1.80
C TRP A 181 -3.10 25.89 -0.40
N THR A 182 -3.60 25.11 0.55
CA THR A 182 -3.81 25.50 1.95
C THR A 182 -3.11 24.52 2.86
N VAL A 183 -2.18 25.00 3.69
CA VAL A 183 -1.43 24.19 4.66
C VAL A 183 -2.40 23.64 5.71
N SER A 184 -2.28 22.35 6.05
CA SER A 184 -3.05 21.72 7.12
C SER A 184 -2.14 20.89 8.03
N PRO A 185 -2.22 21.04 9.37
CA PRO A 185 -1.47 20.19 10.30
C PRO A 185 -1.95 18.74 10.29
N SER A 186 -3.12 18.45 9.70
CA SER A 186 -3.66 17.10 9.56
C SER A 186 -3.02 16.31 8.41
N ILE A 187 -2.14 16.93 7.60
CA ILE A 187 -1.41 16.27 6.50
C ILE A 187 0.05 16.10 6.93
N ALA A 188 0.51 14.85 7.02
CA ALA A 188 1.88 14.54 7.36
C ALA A 188 2.82 14.86 6.18
N SER A 189 3.90 15.59 6.48
CA SER A 189 4.94 16.04 5.54
C SER A 189 6.34 15.49 5.88
N ASP A 190 6.41 14.48 6.75
CA ASP A 190 7.65 13.88 7.25
C ASP A 190 7.96 12.50 6.62
N GLY A 191 7.24 12.14 5.57
CA GLY A 191 7.31 10.82 4.91
C GLY A 191 6.36 9.77 5.52
N SER A 192 5.56 10.13 6.53
CA SER A 192 4.48 9.26 7.02
C SER A 192 3.34 9.13 6.00
N SER A 193 2.69 7.96 6.00
CA SER A 193 1.45 7.69 5.27
C SER A 193 0.37 8.72 5.56
N ASN A 194 -0.43 9.08 4.55
CA ASN A 194 -1.63 9.88 4.71
C ASN A 194 -2.87 9.12 4.23
N ILE A 195 -3.98 9.23 4.95
CA ILE A 195 -5.31 8.82 4.47
C ILE A 195 -5.95 10.04 3.81
N MET A 196 -6.12 9.99 2.50
CA MET A 196 -6.91 10.96 1.76
C MET A 196 -8.37 10.53 1.79
N GLY A 197 -9.31 11.47 2.00
CA GLY A 197 -10.73 11.18 1.84
C GLY A 197 -11.50 12.34 1.20
N LEU A 198 -12.59 12.02 0.51
CA LEU A 198 -13.51 13.01 -0.03
C LEU A 198 -14.95 12.53 0.15
N LEU A 199 -15.72 13.29 0.94
CA LEU A 199 -17.16 13.15 1.03
C LEU A 199 -17.79 14.06 -0.04
N ALA A 200 -18.63 13.49 -0.89
CA ALA A 200 -19.35 14.19 -1.95
C ALA A 200 -20.85 13.87 -1.86
N THR A 201 -21.66 14.87 -1.51
CA THR A 201 -23.11 14.73 -1.26
C THR A 201 -23.89 15.86 -1.93
N GLY A 202 -24.67 15.52 -2.96
CA GLY A 202 -25.27 16.54 -3.84
C GLY A 202 -24.18 17.43 -4.45
N SER A 203 -24.28 18.75 -4.24
CA SER A 203 -23.26 19.75 -4.62
C SER A 203 -22.15 19.96 -3.58
N GLN A 204 -22.25 19.33 -2.40
CA GLN A 204 -21.35 19.58 -1.28
C GLN A 204 -20.13 18.65 -1.34
N LEU A 205 -18.94 19.21 -1.12
CA LEU A 205 -17.67 18.50 -1.13
C LEU A 205 -16.90 18.80 0.17
N TYR A 206 -16.49 17.76 0.89
CA TYR A 206 -15.72 17.85 2.13
C TYR A 206 -14.44 17.01 2.00
N PRO A 207 -13.29 17.63 1.66
CA PRO A 207 -12.00 16.95 1.68
C PRO A 207 -11.55 16.64 3.11
N VAL A 208 -10.90 15.49 3.29
CA VAL A 208 -10.49 14.93 4.58
C VAL A 208 -9.03 14.49 4.50
N ALA A 209 -8.23 14.78 5.54
CA ALA A 209 -6.91 14.18 5.75
C ALA A 209 -6.85 13.48 7.11
N ASN A 210 -6.41 12.22 7.14
CA ASN A 210 -6.12 11.48 8.38
C ASN A 210 -7.28 11.49 9.41
N GLY A 211 -8.51 11.48 8.91
CA GLY A 211 -9.73 11.54 9.73
C GLY A 211 -10.27 12.94 10.01
N GLU A 212 -9.57 14.01 9.67
CA GLU A 212 -9.98 15.40 9.91
C GLU A 212 -10.54 16.09 8.65
N VAL A 213 -11.68 16.77 8.77
CA VAL A 213 -12.27 17.55 7.65
C VAL A 213 -11.50 18.86 7.44
N LEU A 214 -11.03 19.07 6.21
CA LEU A 214 -10.14 20.18 5.86
C LEU A 214 -10.88 21.45 5.41
N ALA A 215 -12.01 21.27 4.73
CA ALA A 215 -12.80 22.36 4.15
C ALA A 215 -14.25 21.91 3.89
N HIS A 216 -15.09 22.89 3.55
CA HIS A 216 -16.42 22.69 3.00
C HIS A 216 -16.53 23.53 1.72
N LEU A 217 -16.82 22.86 0.60
CA LEU A 217 -16.92 23.47 -0.73
C LEU A 217 -18.26 23.11 -1.37
N GLU A 218 -18.72 23.95 -2.31
CA GLU A 218 -19.93 23.69 -3.10
C GLU A 218 -19.64 23.83 -4.61
N ASP A 219 -19.92 22.77 -5.37
CA ASP A 219 -19.91 22.76 -6.83
C ASP A 219 -20.93 21.73 -7.36
N SER A 220 -21.70 22.11 -8.39
CA SER A 220 -22.82 21.32 -8.94
C SER A 220 -22.55 20.77 -10.35
N THR A 221 -21.28 20.63 -10.74
CA THR A 221 -20.90 20.14 -12.07
C THR A 221 -21.04 18.63 -12.21
N PHE A 222 -20.58 17.86 -11.22
CA PHE A 222 -20.61 16.38 -11.25
C PHE A 222 -21.35 15.81 -10.04
N PHE A 223 -22.26 14.86 -10.29
CA PHE A 223 -23.09 14.21 -9.26
C PHE A 223 -22.80 12.73 -9.07
N SER A 224 -22.18 12.07 -10.05
CA SER A 224 -21.76 10.68 -9.98
C SER A 224 -20.57 10.41 -10.91
N GLY A 225 -19.93 9.25 -10.75
CA GLY A 225 -18.91 8.77 -11.68
C GLY A 225 -17.82 7.94 -11.00
N ASN A 226 -16.77 7.68 -11.76
CA ASN A 226 -15.67 6.81 -11.40
C ASN A 226 -14.69 7.48 -10.42
N TYR A 227 -13.71 6.70 -9.96
CA TYR A 227 -12.57 7.16 -9.17
C TYR A 227 -11.28 7.11 -9.98
N GLY A 228 -10.28 7.89 -9.57
CA GLY A 228 -8.93 7.87 -10.13
C GLY A 228 -7.87 8.20 -9.08
N LEU A 229 -6.66 7.68 -9.26
CA LEU A 229 -5.49 7.92 -8.41
C LEU A 229 -4.34 8.41 -9.28
N TYR A 230 -3.44 9.22 -8.71
CA TYR A 230 -2.29 9.76 -9.46
C TYR A 230 -1.18 10.31 -8.55
N ALA A 231 0.03 10.31 -9.11
CA ALA A 231 1.12 11.19 -8.73
C ALA A 231 1.08 12.47 -9.61
N ASN A 232 1.69 13.54 -9.14
CA ASN A 232 1.79 14.83 -9.82
C ASN A 232 3.17 15.43 -9.53
N ALA A 233 4.12 15.17 -10.41
CA ALA A 233 5.50 15.62 -10.26
C ALA A 233 5.60 17.13 -10.57
N GLN A 234 6.17 17.88 -9.64
CA GLN A 234 6.43 19.32 -9.79
C GLN A 234 7.92 19.64 -9.62
N GLU A 235 8.59 18.90 -8.74
CA GLU A 235 10.01 19.06 -8.40
C GLU A 235 10.80 17.75 -8.59
N THR A 236 10.16 16.58 -8.42
CA THR A 236 10.80 15.25 -8.49
C THR A 236 10.33 14.43 -9.69
N PRO A 237 11.10 14.37 -10.80
CA PRO A 237 10.81 13.46 -11.91
C PRO A 237 10.91 11.99 -11.46
N GLY A 238 9.88 11.20 -11.73
CA GLY A 238 9.77 9.81 -11.27
C GLY A 238 9.08 9.67 -9.92
N LEU A 239 8.45 10.75 -9.42
CA LEU A 239 7.62 10.76 -8.21
C LEU A 239 6.68 9.55 -8.23
N THR A 240 6.84 8.68 -7.23
CA THR A 240 6.06 7.46 -7.09
C THR A 240 5.29 7.46 -5.78
N ILE A 241 4.01 7.14 -5.89
CA ILE A 241 3.05 7.12 -4.79
C ILE A 241 2.44 5.72 -4.76
N VAL A 242 2.43 5.11 -3.57
CA VAL A 242 1.87 3.78 -3.36
C VAL A 242 0.55 3.93 -2.63
N PHE A 243 -0.54 3.56 -3.29
CA PHE A 243 -1.88 3.58 -2.72
C PHE A 243 -2.30 2.19 -2.23
N ASP A 244 -2.95 2.15 -1.07
CA ASP A 244 -3.51 0.95 -0.44
C ASP A 244 -4.86 1.25 0.25
N ASN A 245 -5.60 0.20 0.63
CA ASN A 245 -6.80 0.23 1.45
C ASN A 245 -7.86 1.24 0.95
N PHE A 246 -8.20 1.20 -0.34
CA PHE A 246 -9.30 2.03 -0.87
C PHE A 246 -10.63 1.57 -0.26
N LYS A 247 -11.44 2.52 0.20
CA LYS A 247 -12.75 2.28 0.83
C LYS A 247 -13.78 3.24 0.28
N LEU A 248 -15.02 2.75 0.18
CA LEU A 248 -16.18 3.48 -0.29
C LEU A 248 -17.38 3.20 0.62
N TRP A 249 -18.10 4.26 0.96
CA TRP A 249 -19.42 4.24 1.59
C TRP A 249 -20.42 4.99 0.71
N TYR A 250 -21.61 4.42 0.53
CA TYR A 250 -22.73 5.12 -0.09
C TYR A 250 -23.45 5.97 0.94
N VAL A 251 -23.62 7.26 0.64
CA VAL A 251 -24.27 8.20 1.55
C VAL A 251 -25.73 8.37 1.12
N SER A 252 -26.66 8.17 2.05
CA SER A 252 -28.09 8.38 1.77
C SER A 252 -28.38 9.86 1.47
N PRO A 253 -29.33 10.19 0.58
CA PRO A 253 -29.76 11.57 0.31
C PRO A 253 -30.42 12.26 1.51
#